data_AF-A0A350J4I3-F1
#
_entry.id   AF-A0A350J4I3-F1
#
_cell.length_a   1.000
_cell.length_b   1.000
_cell.length_c   1.000
_cell.angle_alpha   90.00
_cell.angle_beta   90.00
_cell.angle_gamma   90.00
#
_symmetry.space_group_name_H-M   'P 1'
#
loop_
_entity.id
_entity.type
_entity.pdbx_description
1 polymer ?
#
loop_
_entity_poly.entity_id
_entity_poly.type
_entity_poly.pdbx_seq_one_letter_code
_entity_poly.pdbx_strand_id
1 'polypeptide(L)'
;MQQLNPSEISEIIKQRIDQLDISSEARNEGTVVSVTDGIIRIHGLADAMYGEMIEFEGGIYGLALNLERDSVGAVILGDYKSIAEGQSCRCTGRILEVPVGPELQG
;
A
#
# COMPACT_ATOMS: atom_id res chain seq x y z
N MET A 1 33.85 13.13 1.35
CA MET A 1 32.95 12.33 0.49
C MET A 1 33.43 10.90 0.56
N GLN A 2 32.82 10.06 1.42
CA GLN A 2 33.15 8.63 1.42
C GLN A 2 32.61 8.04 0.12
N GLN A 3 33.54 7.58 -0.71
CA GLN A 3 33.27 6.91 -1.97
C GLN A 3 32.74 5.53 -1.59
N LEU A 4 31.42 5.29 -1.74
CA LEU A 4 30.86 3.96 -1.48
C LEU A 4 31.59 2.95 -2.36
N ASN A 5 32.18 1.93 -1.74
CA ASN A 5 32.89 0.89 -2.46
C ASN A 5 31.87 -0.04 -3.13
N PRO A 6 32.03 -0.39 -4.43
CA PRO A 6 31.12 -1.31 -5.14
C PRO A 6 30.92 -2.67 -4.43
N SER A 7 31.91 -3.09 -3.64
CA SER A 7 31.89 -4.31 -2.84
C SER A 7 30.84 -4.25 -1.72
N GLU A 8 30.70 -3.11 -1.03
CA GLU A 8 29.73 -2.93 0.06
C GLU A 8 28.29 -2.96 -0.47
N ILE A 9 28.05 -2.33 -1.62
CA ILE A 9 26.74 -2.37 -2.30
C ILE A 9 26.39 -3.82 -2.68
N SER A 10 27.38 -4.57 -3.17
CA SER A 10 27.20 -5.97 -3.58
C SER A 10 26.90 -6.89 -2.39
N GLU A 11 27.53 -6.64 -1.24
CA GLU A 11 27.25 -7.38 0.01
C GLU A 11 25.86 -7.08 0.54
N ILE A 12 25.43 -5.82 0.55
CA ILE A 12 24.08 -5.42 1.00
C ILE A 12 22.99 -6.07 0.12
N ILE A 13 23.19 -6.09 -1.20
CA ILE A 13 22.22 -6.72 -2.12
C ILE A 13 22.18 -8.23 -1.89
N LYS A 14 23.33 -8.90 -1.74
CA LYS A 14 23.37 -10.34 -1.43
C LYS A 14 22.65 -10.66 -0.12
N GLN A 15 22.89 -9.88 0.94
CA GLN A 15 22.19 -10.06 2.21
C GLN A 15 20.68 -9.89 2.09
N ARG A 16 20.19 -8.92 1.31
CA ARG A 16 18.74 -8.76 1.07
C ARG A 16 18.11 -9.92 0.31
N ILE A 17 18.87 -10.55 -0.59
CA ILE A 17 18.40 -11.72 -1.34
C ILE A 17 18.35 -12.95 -0.42
N ASP A 18 19.38 -13.18 0.39
CA ASP A 18 19.43 -14.31 1.34
C ASP A 18 18.33 -14.22 2.42
N GLN A 19 17.90 -13.01 2.76
CA GLN A 19 16.83 -12.74 3.74
C GLN A 19 15.42 -12.70 3.13
N LEU A 20 15.27 -12.92 1.82
CA LEU A 20 13.97 -12.86 1.15
C LEU A 20 13.18 -14.15 1.44
N ASP A 21 12.29 -14.09 2.42
CA ASP A 21 11.40 -15.21 2.74
C ASP A 21 10.19 -15.21 1.79
N ILE A 22 10.20 -16.12 0.82
CA ILE A 22 9.14 -16.24 -0.20
C ILE A 22 8.01 -17.10 0.37
N SER A 23 7.08 -16.46 1.09
CA SER A 23 5.86 -17.10 1.57
C SER A 23 4.63 -16.60 0.81
N SER A 24 3.67 -17.49 0.57
CA SER A 24 2.39 -17.16 -0.05
C SER A 24 1.41 -16.73 1.04
N GLU A 25 1.27 -15.43 1.26
CA GLU A 25 0.27 -14.89 2.17
C GLU A 25 -1.09 -14.81 1.47
N ALA A 26 -2.15 -15.30 2.12
CA ALA A 26 -3.51 -15.02 1.70
C ALA A 26 -3.76 -13.53 1.94
N ARG A 27 -3.80 -12.75 0.85
CA ARG A 27 -4.06 -11.31 0.92
C ARG A 27 -5.47 -11.01 0.47
N ASN A 28 -6.13 -10.14 1.23
CA ASN A 28 -7.47 -9.70 0.96
C ASN A 28 -7.42 -8.67 -0.18
N GLU A 29 -8.08 -9.00 -1.29
CA GLU A 29 -8.03 -8.25 -2.54
C GLU A 29 -9.43 -7.75 -2.91
N GLY A 30 -9.48 -6.61 -3.58
CA GLY A 30 -10.71 -5.99 -4.03
C GLY A 30 -10.55 -5.34 -5.39
N THR A 31 -11.68 -4.96 -5.98
CA THR A 31 -11.73 -4.33 -7.30
C THR A 31 -12.36 -2.96 -7.19
N VAL A 32 -11.74 -1.96 -7.81
CA VAL A 32 -12.27 -0.60 -7.86
C VAL A 32 -13.53 -0.58 -8.72
N VAL A 33 -14.66 -0.16 -8.15
CA VAL A 33 -15.95 -0.03 -8.83
C VAL A 33 -16.13 1.37 -9.41
N SER A 34 -15.73 2.40 -8.67
CA SER A 34 -15.86 3.79 -9.10
C SER A 34 -14.82 4.68 -8.45
N VAL A 35 -14.35 5.69 -9.18
CA VAL A 35 -13.44 6.74 -8.68
C VAL A 35 -14.09 8.10 -8.93
N THR A 36 -14.19 8.94 -7.91
CA THR A 36 -14.77 10.28 -8.03
C THR A 36 -14.07 11.23 -7.05
N ASP A 37 -13.35 12.22 -7.57
CA ASP A 37 -12.67 13.27 -6.77
C ASP A 37 -11.86 12.73 -5.58
N GLY A 38 -11.13 11.63 -5.79
CA GLY A 38 -10.30 10.99 -4.76
C GLY A 38 -11.07 10.09 -3.78
N ILE A 39 -12.40 9.95 -3.94
CA ILE A 39 -13.22 8.96 -3.25
C ILE A 39 -13.37 7.74 -4.15
N ILE A 40 -13.12 6.57 -3.58
CA ILE A 40 -13.16 5.29 -4.29
C ILE A 40 -14.17 4.39 -3.62
N ARG A 41 -14.95 3.68 -4.43
CA ARG A 41 -15.74 2.54 -3.99
C ARG A 41 -15.10 1.27 -4.48
N ILE A 42 -14.85 0.35 -3.57
CA ILE A 42 -14.19 -0.93 -3.81
C ILE A 42 -15.18 -2.05 -3.52
N HIS A 43 -15.23 -3.05 -4.39
CA HIS A 43 -15.95 -4.29 -4.11
C HIS A 43 -14.96 -5.35 -3.60
N GLY A 44 -15.37 -6.12 -2.60
CA GLY A 44 -14.50 -7.07 -1.90
C GLY A 44 -13.89 -6.45 -0.64
N LEU A 45 -12.64 -6.80 -0.35
CA LEU A 45 -11.95 -6.41 0.89
C LEU A 45 -12.77 -6.74 2.17
N ALA A 46 -13.25 -7.99 2.29
CA ALA A 46 -14.14 -8.40 3.38
C ALA A 46 -13.52 -8.24 4.79
N ASP A 47 -12.20 -8.47 4.89
CA ASP A 47 -11.43 -8.32 6.12
C ASP A 47 -10.84 -6.90 6.32
N ALA A 48 -11.27 -5.89 5.55
CA ALA A 48 -10.77 -4.52 5.73
C ALA A 48 -11.15 -3.95 7.10
N MET A 49 -10.19 -3.27 7.73
CA MET A 49 -10.41 -2.57 9.00
C MET A 49 -10.68 -1.08 8.76
N TYR A 50 -11.43 -0.47 9.67
CA TYR A 50 -11.67 0.96 9.62
C TYR A 50 -10.36 1.72 9.85
N GLY A 51 -10.02 2.64 8.95
CA GLY A 51 -8.77 3.39 8.99
C GLY A 51 -7.54 2.59 8.53
N GLU A 52 -7.73 1.45 7.88
CA GLU A 52 -6.65 0.68 7.27
C GLU A 52 -6.11 1.34 6.01
N MET A 53 -4.81 1.18 5.76
CA MET A 53 -4.21 1.54 4.49
C MET A 53 -4.50 0.48 3.42
N ILE A 54 -5.01 0.93 2.28
CA ILE A 54 -5.23 0.11 1.09
C ILE A 54 -4.18 0.50 0.07
N GLU A 55 -3.49 -0.50 -0.47
CA GLU A 55 -2.52 -0.33 -1.54
C GLU A 55 -3.21 -0.55 -2.90
N PHE A 56 -2.95 0.38 -3.82
CA PHE A 56 -3.39 0.33 -5.21
C PHE A 56 -2.20 0.09 -6.13
N GLU A 57 -2.50 -0.32 -7.36
CA GLU A 57 -1.49 -0.41 -8.41
C GLU A 57 -0.70 0.91 -8.57
N GLY A 58 0.61 0.81 -8.78
CA GLY A 58 1.49 1.98 -8.87
C GLY A 58 1.98 2.53 -7.53
N GLY A 59 1.75 1.81 -6.42
CA GLY A 59 2.27 2.17 -5.09
C GLY A 59 1.54 3.36 -4.46
N ILE A 60 0.28 3.57 -4.88
CA ILE A 60 -0.58 4.61 -4.33
C ILE A 60 -1.33 4.02 -3.15
N TYR A 61 -1.49 4.82 -2.11
CA TYR A 61 -2.20 4.40 -0.91
C TYR A 61 -3.53 5.14 -0.80
N GLY A 62 -4.50 4.46 -0.21
CA GLY A 62 -5.74 5.06 0.25
C GLY A 62 -6.06 4.62 1.67
N LEU A 63 -7.06 5.26 2.24
CA LEU A 63 -7.54 5.02 3.59
C LEU A 63 -8.96 4.46 3.54
N ALA A 64 -9.18 3.29 4.13
CA ALA A 64 -10.50 2.70 4.29
C ALA A 64 -11.31 3.50 5.31
N LEU A 65 -12.50 3.99 4.94
CA LEU A 65 -13.37 4.78 5.80
C LEU A 65 -14.73 4.11 5.98
N ASN A 66 -15.48 3.93 4.90
CA ASN A 66 -16.83 3.36 4.99
C ASN A 66 -16.75 1.85 4.73
N LEU A 67 -17.07 1.04 5.73
CA LEU A 67 -17.19 -0.42 5.56
C LEU A 67 -18.67 -0.77 5.41
N GLU A 68 -19.12 -0.90 4.16
CA GLU A 68 -20.46 -1.37 3.84
C GLU A 68 -20.44 -2.91 3.69
N ARG A 69 -21.62 -3.54 3.58
CA ARG A 69 -21.72 -5.00 3.48
C ARG A 69 -21.03 -5.57 2.23
N ASP A 70 -21.21 -4.89 1.10
CA ASP A 70 -20.77 -5.35 -0.21
C ASP A 70 -19.73 -4.41 -0.83
N SER A 71 -19.36 -3.33 -0.14
CA SER A 71 -18.41 -2.34 -0.65
C SER A 71 -17.62 -1.64 0.45
N VAL A 72 -16.40 -1.20 0.12
CA VAL A 72 -15.56 -0.38 0.98
C VAL A 72 -15.37 0.98 0.31
N GLY A 73 -15.73 2.03 1.01
CA GLY A 73 -15.42 3.41 0.65
C GLY A 73 -14.03 3.79 1.17
N ALA A 74 -13.16 4.20 0.26
CA ALA A 74 -11.80 4.62 0.57
C ALA A 74 -11.51 6.01 0.00
N VAL A 75 -10.55 6.72 0.61
CA VAL A 75 -10.04 8.00 0.12
C VAL A 75 -8.58 7.85 -0.28
N ILE A 76 -8.21 8.38 -1.45
CA ILE A 76 -6.84 8.32 -1.95
C ILE A 76 -5.94 9.35 -1.28
N LEU A 77 -4.75 8.89 -0.88
CA LEU A 77 -3.66 9.69 -0.36
C LEU A 77 -2.63 9.91 -1.48
N GLY A 78 -3.00 10.73 -2.47
CA GLY A 78 -2.13 10.99 -3.62
C GLY A 78 -2.90 11.47 -4.86
N ASP A 79 -2.29 11.26 -6.04
CA ASP A 79 -2.96 11.53 -7.31
C ASP A 79 -3.92 10.37 -7.63
N TYR A 80 -5.21 10.68 -7.67
CA TYR A 80 -6.26 9.70 -7.97
C TYR A 80 -6.42 9.45 -9.48
N LYS A 81 -5.81 10.28 -10.35
CA LYS A 81 -6.01 10.20 -11.81
C LYS A 81 -5.37 8.98 -12.45
N SER A 82 -4.40 8.38 -11.79
CA SER A 82 -3.77 7.12 -12.19
C SER A 82 -4.62 5.90 -11.86
N ILE A 83 -5.67 6.05 -11.04
CA ILE A 83 -6.54 4.97 -10.62
C ILE A 83 -7.77 4.93 -11.52
N ALA A 84 -8.08 3.73 -12.01
CA ALA A 84 -9.19 3.47 -12.90
C ALA A 84 -10.12 2.38 -12.35
N GLU A 85 -11.36 2.39 -12.83
CA GLU A 85 -12.32 1.33 -12.55
C GLU A 85 -11.79 -0.02 -13.07
N GLY A 86 -12.05 -1.08 -12.30
CA GLY A 86 -11.58 -2.43 -12.59
C GLY A 86 -10.17 -2.75 -12.08
N GLN A 87 -9.42 -1.77 -11.57
CA GLN A 87 -8.10 -2.04 -10.99
C GLN A 87 -8.18 -2.84 -9.68
N SER A 88 -7.13 -3.62 -9.44
CA SER A 88 -6.95 -4.37 -8.22
C SER A 88 -6.44 -3.47 -7.08
N CYS A 89 -6.86 -3.77 -5.87
CA CYS A 89 -6.39 -3.11 -4.66
C CYS A 89 -6.35 -4.12 -3.51
N ARG A 90 -5.55 -3.83 -2.50
CA ARG A 90 -5.20 -4.80 -1.47
C ARG A 90 -5.10 -4.16 -0.10
N CYS A 91 -5.61 -4.86 0.90
CA CYS A 91 -5.42 -4.51 2.30
C CYS A 91 -3.97 -4.74 2.73
N THR A 92 -3.39 -3.76 3.42
CA THR A 92 -2.00 -3.86 3.94
C THR A 92 -1.93 -4.54 5.31
N GLY A 93 -3.06 -4.72 5.99
CA GLY A 93 -3.15 -5.18 7.38
C GLY A 93 -2.71 -4.12 8.39
N ARG A 94 -2.39 -2.91 7.93
CA ARG A 94 -1.82 -1.83 8.75
C ARG A 94 -2.81 -0.67 8.82
N ILE A 95 -3.22 -0.33 10.04
CA ILE A 95 -3.93 0.92 10.29
C ILE A 95 -3.02 2.08 9.90
N LEU A 96 -3.61 3.19 9.45
CA LEU A 96 -2.88 4.39 9.06
C LEU A 96 -1.79 4.73 10.07
N GLU A 97 -0.56 4.69 9.60
CA GLU A 97 0.61 5.03 10.37
C GLU A 97 1.51 5.95 9.58
N VAL A 98 2.35 6.66 10.30
CA VAL A 98 3.31 7.60 9.73
C VAL A 98 4.67 7.29 10.34
N PRO A 99 5.74 7.19 9.54
CA PRO A 99 7.08 7.01 10.08
C PRO A 99 7.44 8.19 10.97
N VAL A 100 8.04 7.91 12.13
CA VAL A 100 8.51 8.90 13.10
C VAL A 100 9.96 8.57 13.49
N GLY A 101 10.78 9.58 13.73
CA GLY A 101 12.18 9.37 14.15
C GLY A 101 13.04 10.63 14.06
N PRO A 102 14.23 10.63 14.68
CA PRO A 102 15.21 11.71 14.55
C PRO A 102 15.64 11.96 13.10
N GLU A 103 15.54 10.96 12.22
CA GLU A 103 15.88 11.05 10.79
C GLU A 103 14.99 12.03 10.01
N LEU A 104 13.84 12.41 10.58
CA LEU A 104 12.94 13.43 10.04
C LEU A 104 13.24 14.84 10.56
N GLN A 105 14.23 15.01 11.44
CA GLN A 105 14.73 16.31 11.85
C GLN A 105 15.65 16.84 10.75
N GLY A 106 15.24 17.94 10.12
CA GLY A 106 15.88 18.52 8.94
C GLY A 106 17.33 18.97 9.11
#